data_AF-A0A960ZWA6-F1
#
_entry.id   AF-A0A960ZWA6-F1
#
_cell.length_a   1.000
_cell.length_b   1.000
_cell.length_c   1.000
_cell.angle_alpha   90.00
_cell.angle_beta   90.00
_cell.angle_gamma   90.00
#
_symmetry.space_group_name_H-M   'P 1'
#
loop_
_entity.id
_entity.type
_entity.pdbx_description
1 polymer ?
#
loop_
_entity_poly.entity_id
_entity_poly.type
_entity_poly.pdbx_seq_one_letter_code
_entity_poly.pdbx_strand_id
1 'polypeptide(L)'
;AHLLEIGKAHIEATYRRPWRDRALRWMLAKIVPHAGRFRFAMLGARLARPFRALMPDPRLRAMLEMAPRDLPPPSRNDDAQVFAPIGEKRARVALMIGCAQRALNTDINDATIRLLRRAGCEVVIPKDFGCCGAMTLHMGRDAEGRATAQSAIASLIAADRDSPLDAVIINTSGCGTTIKDYGHMFPGDPDAARIAKLAKDVTEFFDAF
;
A
#
# COMPACT_ATOMS: atom_id res chain seq x y z
N ALA A 1 -9.17 -1.17 17.45
CA ALA A 1 -8.08 -0.39 16.82
C ALA A 1 -8.42 1.10 16.64
N HIS A 2 -9.70 1.51 16.52
CA HIS A 2 -10.05 2.85 16.05
C HIS A 2 -9.77 3.96 17.08
N LEU A 3 -9.82 3.65 18.38
CA LEU A 3 -9.44 4.57 19.46
C LEU A 3 -7.98 5.05 19.34
N LEU A 4 -7.07 4.21 18.86
CA LEU A 4 -5.66 4.60 18.68
C LEU A 4 -5.50 5.60 17.53
N GLU A 5 -6.25 5.44 16.43
CA GLU A 5 -6.21 6.38 15.30
C GLU A 5 -6.83 7.72 15.68
N ILE A 6 -7.96 7.72 16.41
CA ILE A 6 -8.54 8.94 16.98
C ILE A 6 -7.53 9.67 17.89
N GLY A 7 -6.82 8.93 18.74
CA GLY A 7 -5.77 9.49 19.59
C GLY A 7 -4.63 10.12 18.79
N LYS A 8 -4.18 9.47 17.70
CA LYS A 8 -3.13 10.01 16.81
C LYS A 8 -3.58 11.30 16.12
N ALA A 9 -4.80 11.32 15.58
CA ALA A 9 -5.39 12.50 14.94
C ALA A 9 -5.54 13.65 15.93
N HIS A 10 -6.00 13.36 17.15
CA HIS A 10 -6.08 14.34 18.23
C HIS A 10 -4.70 14.93 18.56
N ILE A 11 -3.67 14.09 18.76
CA ILE A 11 -2.31 14.55 19.04
C ILE A 11 -1.76 15.39 17.88
N GLU A 12 -2.01 15.00 16.63
CA GLU A 12 -1.56 15.79 15.48
C GLU A 12 -2.24 17.17 15.42
N ALA A 13 -3.48 17.28 15.88
CA ALA A 13 -4.22 18.55 15.95
C ALA A 13 -3.85 19.42 17.16
N THR A 14 -3.59 18.83 18.33
CA THR A 14 -3.44 19.58 19.60
C THR A 14 -1.99 19.78 20.04
N TYR A 15 -1.05 18.92 19.63
CA TYR A 15 0.34 19.00 20.04
C TYR A 15 1.24 19.61 18.97
N ARG A 16 1.88 20.74 19.28
CA ARG A 16 2.84 21.39 18.38
C ARG A 16 4.22 20.75 18.50
N ARG A 17 4.46 19.73 17.66
CA ARG A 17 5.75 19.04 17.54
C ARG A 17 6.91 20.00 17.20
N PRO A 18 8.15 19.70 17.65
CA PRO A 18 9.35 20.41 17.20
C PRO A 18 9.47 20.45 15.68
N TRP A 19 10.06 21.51 15.13
CA TRP A 19 10.11 21.71 13.68
C TRP A 19 10.83 20.57 12.92
N ARG A 20 11.87 19.97 13.53
CA ARG A 20 12.62 18.83 12.96
C ARG A 20 11.71 17.62 12.78
N ASP A 21 10.89 17.33 13.78
CA ASP A 21 9.92 16.23 13.76
C ASP A 21 8.84 16.47 12.69
N ARG A 22 8.36 17.71 12.58
CA ARG A 22 7.39 18.10 11.55
C ARG A 22 7.98 17.95 10.15
N ALA A 23 9.23 18.38 9.96
CA ALA A 23 9.93 18.26 8.67
C ALA A 23 10.13 16.78 8.28
N LEU A 24 10.62 15.95 9.21
CA LEU A 24 10.81 14.51 8.97
C LEU A 24 9.47 13.83 8.64
N ARG A 25 8.43 14.09 9.42
CA ARG A 25 7.09 13.51 9.18
C ARG A 25 6.48 14.00 7.87
N TRP A 26 6.69 15.26 7.52
CA TRP A 26 6.27 15.78 6.23
C TRP A 26 6.96 15.06 5.08
N MET A 27 8.29 14.89 5.16
CA MET A 27 9.09 14.17 4.17
C MET A 27 8.60 12.72 4.00
N LEU A 28 8.43 11.98 5.09
CA LEU A 28 7.97 10.58 5.07
C LEU A 28 6.63 10.43 4.35
N ALA A 29 5.66 11.28 4.66
CA ALA A 29 4.35 11.26 4.04
C ALA A 29 4.36 11.66 2.55
N LYS A 30 5.35 12.42 2.08
CA LYS A 30 5.48 12.77 0.65
C LYS A 30 6.31 11.78 -0.14
N ILE A 31 7.19 11.02 0.52
CA ILE A 31 8.06 10.02 -0.10
C ILE A 31 7.42 8.63 -0.10
N VAL A 32 7.12 8.08 1.09
CA VAL A 32 6.79 6.65 1.26
C VAL A 32 5.53 6.22 0.50
N PRO A 33 4.42 7.00 0.50
CA PRO A 33 3.22 6.63 -0.25
C PRO A 33 3.39 6.62 -1.78
N HIS A 34 4.51 7.13 -2.31
CA HIS A 34 4.74 7.31 -3.73
C HIS A 34 5.92 6.42 -4.16
N ALA A 35 5.62 5.26 -4.77
CA ALA A 35 6.61 4.22 -5.08
C ALA A 35 7.87 4.76 -5.81
N GLY A 36 7.68 5.63 -6.81
CA GLY A 36 8.80 6.26 -7.53
C GLY A 36 9.69 7.11 -6.62
N ARG A 37 9.10 8.02 -5.83
CA ARG A 37 9.84 8.87 -4.88
C ARG A 37 10.53 8.04 -3.82
N PHE A 38 9.85 7.02 -3.29
CA PHE A 38 10.41 6.13 -2.30
C PHE A 38 11.59 5.32 -2.85
N ARG A 39 11.50 4.82 -4.08
CA ARG A 39 12.61 4.16 -4.76
C ARG A 39 13.81 5.10 -4.94
N PHE A 40 13.60 6.33 -5.38
CA PHE A 40 14.67 7.33 -5.46
C PHE A 40 15.30 7.61 -4.10
N ALA A 41 14.50 7.70 -3.03
CA ALA A 41 15.00 7.85 -1.67
C ALA A 41 15.85 6.65 -1.22
N MET A 42 15.46 5.42 -1.58
CA MET A 42 16.26 4.22 -1.28
C MET A 42 17.58 4.18 -2.07
N LEU A 43 17.58 4.61 -3.33
CA LEU A 43 18.82 4.76 -4.11
C LEU A 43 19.75 5.81 -3.47
N GLY A 44 19.19 6.95 -3.05
CA GLY A 44 19.93 7.97 -2.29
C GLY A 44 20.47 7.42 -0.97
N ALA A 45 19.68 6.62 -0.26
CA ALA A 45 20.10 5.97 0.98
C ALA A 45 21.27 5.00 0.76
N ARG A 46 21.29 4.25 -0.35
CA ARG A 46 22.42 3.40 -0.73
C ARG A 46 23.70 4.21 -0.92
N LEU A 47 23.62 5.35 -1.61
CA LEU A 47 24.77 6.24 -1.82
C LEU A 47 25.23 6.93 -0.52
N ALA A 48 24.30 7.28 0.36
CA ALA A 48 24.58 7.94 1.63
C ALA A 48 25.06 6.97 2.73
N ARG A 49 24.86 5.66 2.57
CA ARG A 49 25.19 4.63 3.57
C ARG A 49 26.64 4.62 4.06
N PRO A 50 27.67 4.85 3.23
CA PRO A 50 29.06 4.98 3.70
C PRO A 50 29.25 6.15 4.67
N PHE A 51 28.45 7.20 4.54
CA PHE A 51 28.52 8.42 5.35
C PHE A 51 27.58 8.40 6.57
N ARG A 52 27.00 7.25 6.92
CA ARG A 52 26.04 7.13 8.03
C ARG A 52 26.56 7.66 9.37
N ALA A 53 27.86 7.54 9.63
CA ALA A 53 28.49 8.02 10.86
C ALA A 53 28.46 9.56 10.98
N LEU A 54 28.41 10.27 9.84
CA LEU A 54 28.31 11.72 9.78
C LEU A 54 26.87 12.22 9.90
N MET A 55 25.86 11.33 9.90
CA MET A 55 24.46 11.70 9.98
C MET A 55 24.14 12.20 11.41
N PRO A 56 23.77 13.48 11.61
CA PRO A 56 23.56 14.04 12.95
C PRO A 56 22.24 13.61 13.59
N ASP A 57 21.23 13.28 12.77
CA ASP A 57 19.95 12.79 13.26
C ASP A 57 19.99 11.25 13.43
N PRO A 58 19.83 10.74 14.67
CA PRO A 58 19.89 9.29 14.93
C PRO A 58 18.77 8.51 14.22
N ARG A 59 17.62 9.16 13.94
CA ARG A 59 16.50 8.53 13.23
C ARG A 59 16.85 8.35 11.76
N LEU A 60 17.44 9.36 11.13
CA LEU A 60 17.90 9.26 9.74
C LEU A 60 19.03 8.23 9.62
N ARG A 61 19.94 8.17 10.59
CA ARG A 61 20.98 7.13 10.65
C ARG A 61 20.36 5.73 10.69
N ALA A 62 19.40 5.50 11.58
CA ALA A 62 18.68 4.23 11.67
C ALA A 62 17.96 3.88 10.36
N MET A 63 17.32 4.85 9.71
CA MET A 63 16.68 4.64 8.40
C MET A 63 17.68 4.23 7.31
N LEU A 64 18.87 4.85 7.27
CA LEU A 64 19.95 4.47 6.34
C LEU A 64 20.47 3.05 6.61
N GLU A 65 20.51 2.62 7.87
CA GLU A 65 20.95 1.29 8.25
C GLU A 65 19.93 0.21 7.89
N MET A 66 18.63 0.53 8.04
CA MET A 66 17.50 -0.32 7.65
C MET A 66 17.29 -0.38 6.14
N ALA A 67 17.76 0.61 5.37
CA ALA A 67 17.62 0.61 3.92
C ALA A 67 18.30 -0.64 3.32
N PRO A 68 17.63 -1.34 2.39
CA PRO A 68 18.19 -2.52 1.77
C PRO A 68 19.45 -2.15 0.98
N ARG A 69 20.40 -3.09 0.90
CA ARG A 69 21.65 -2.89 0.14
C ARG A 69 21.36 -2.86 -1.36
N ASP A 70 20.48 -3.74 -1.79
CA ASP A 70 20.10 -3.93 -3.19
C ASP A 70 18.60 -3.71 -3.36
N LEU A 71 18.25 -3.08 -4.47
CA LEU A 71 16.86 -2.85 -4.86
C LEU A 71 16.62 -3.60 -6.16
N PRO A 72 15.67 -4.55 -6.21
CA PRO A 72 15.33 -5.22 -7.45
C PRO A 72 14.84 -4.18 -8.49
N PRO A 73 14.99 -4.45 -9.80
CA PRO A 73 14.42 -3.59 -10.83
C PRO A 73 12.89 -3.52 -10.69
N PRO A 74 12.22 -2.43 -11.12
CA PRO A 74 10.76 -2.39 -11.16
C PRO A 74 10.20 -3.54 -12.00
N SER A 75 9.16 -4.23 -11.51
CA SER A 75 8.48 -5.26 -12.28
C SER A 75 7.41 -4.63 -13.16
N ARG A 76 7.42 -4.96 -14.45
CA ARG A 76 6.34 -4.58 -15.38
C ARG A 76 5.01 -5.25 -15.04
N ASN A 77 5.02 -6.30 -14.22
CA ASN A 77 3.78 -6.93 -13.78
C ASN A 77 3.00 -6.04 -12.80
N ASP A 78 3.65 -5.05 -12.18
CA ASP A 78 3.00 -4.06 -11.33
C ASP A 78 2.30 -2.94 -12.14
N ASP A 79 2.45 -2.92 -13.47
CA ASP A 79 1.74 -1.99 -14.34
C ASP A 79 0.27 -2.40 -14.50
N ALA A 80 -0.60 -1.43 -14.77
CA ALA A 80 -2.02 -1.69 -14.96
C ALA A 80 -2.27 -2.62 -16.15
N GLN A 81 -2.76 -3.83 -15.87
CA GLN A 81 -2.99 -4.88 -16.85
C GLN A 81 -3.88 -5.99 -16.27
N VAL A 82 -4.27 -6.94 -17.11
CA VAL A 82 -5.01 -8.14 -16.71
C VAL A 82 -4.21 -9.37 -17.11
N PHE A 83 -4.01 -10.29 -16.17
CA PHE A 83 -3.39 -11.57 -16.41
C PHE A 83 -4.45 -12.66 -16.52
N ALA A 84 -4.44 -13.38 -17.63
CA ALA A 84 -5.31 -14.53 -17.83
C ALA A 84 -5.01 -15.67 -16.82
N PRO A 85 -6.05 -16.37 -16.34
CA PRO A 85 -5.87 -17.58 -15.54
C PRO A 85 -5.15 -18.67 -16.34
N ILE A 86 -4.54 -19.61 -15.62
CA ILE A 86 -4.02 -20.85 -16.21
C ILE A 86 -5.10 -21.91 -16.01
N GLY A 87 -5.67 -22.42 -17.10
CA GLY A 87 -6.79 -23.37 -17.07
C GLY A 87 -8.15 -22.66 -17.01
N GLU A 88 -9.13 -23.31 -16.40
CA GLU A 88 -10.49 -22.77 -16.26
C GLU A 88 -10.50 -21.54 -15.33
N LYS A 89 -11.25 -20.50 -15.71
CA LYS A 89 -11.43 -19.31 -14.88
C LYS A 89 -12.33 -19.65 -13.69
N ARG A 90 -11.74 -19.66 -12.50
CA ARG A 90 -12.43 -19.94 -11.22
C ARG A 90 -12.83 -18.68 -10.47
N ALA A 91 -12.07 -17.59 -10.63
CA ALA A 91 -12.39 -16.30 -10.03
C ALA A 91 -11.71 -15.14 -10.80
N ARG A 92 -12.19 -13.93 -10.57
CA ARG A 92 -11.57 -12.67 -10.99
C ARG A 92 -11.20 -11.85 -9.74
N VAL A 93 -9.93 -11.51 -9.61
CA VAL A 93 -9.41 -10.85 -8.41
C VAL A 93 -8.58 -9.63 -8.77
N ALA A 94 -8.69 -8.57 -7.98
CA ALA A 94 -7.78 -7.43 -8.08
C ALA A 94 -6.60 -7.62 -7.13
N LEU A 95 -5.36 -7.50 -7.61
CA LEU A 95 -4.18 -7.57 -6.75
C LEU A 95 -3.71 -6.18 -6.33
N MET A 96 -3.54 -6.05 -5.02
CA MET A 96 -2.99 -4.88 -4.36
C MET A 96 -1.47 -4.85 -4.46
N ILE A 97 -0.93 -4.14 -5.44
CA ILE A 97 0.52 -4.08 -5.67
C ILE A 97 1.31 -3.31 -4.59
N GLY A 98 0.65 -2.40 -3.86
CA GLY A 98 1.23 -1.65 -2.73
C GLY A 98 2.24 -0.54 -3.13
N CYS A 99 2.52 0.40 -2.22
CA CYS A 99 3.40 1.54 -2.51
C CYS A 99 4.86 1.25 -2.17
N ALA A 100 5.12 0.75 -0.96
CA ALA A 100 6.47 0.40 -0.51
C ALA A 100 6.98 -0.91 -1.14
N GLN A 101 6.10 -1.90 -1.30
CA GLN A 101 6.46 -3.22 -1.84
C GLN A 101 7.02 -3.12 -3.27
N ARG A 102 6.37 -2.37 -4.16
CA ARG A 102 6.86 -2.09 -5.52
C ARG A 102 8.25 -1.45 -5.58
N ALA A 103 8.66 -0.76 -4.51
CA ALA A 103 9.98 -0.15 -4.43
C ALA A 103 11.04 -1.10 -3.85
N LEU A 104 10.65 -1.95 -2.89
CA LEU A 104 11.58 -2.74 -2.07
C LEU A 104 11.72 -4.19 -2.52
N ASN A 105 10.62 -4.83 -2.93
CA ASN A 105 10.62 -6.24 -3.32
C ASN A 105 9.48 -6.54 -4.30
N THR A 106 9.82 -6.54 -5.58
CA THR A 106 8.90 -6.80 -6.69
C THR A 106 8.51 -8.27 -6.81
N ASP A 107 9.36 -9.19 -6.30
CA ASP A 107 9.14 -10.63 -6.44
C ASP A 107 7.91 -11.11 -5.68
N ILE A 108 7.47 -10.37 -4.64
CA ILE A 108 6.29 -10.70 -3.85
C ILE A 108 5.01 -10.61 -4.70
N ASN A 109 4.85 -9.53 -5.47
CA ASN A 109 3.72 -9.37 -6.38
C ASN A 109 3.79 -10.39 -7.50
N ASP A 110 4.97 -10.57 -8.10
CA ASP A 110 5.17 -11.54 -9.18
C ASP A 110 4.84 -12.97 -8.73
N ALA A 111 5.23 -13.35 -7.51
CA ALA A 111 4.91 -14.64 -6.93
C ALA A 111 3.40 -14.79 -6.66
N THR A 112 2.76 -13.73 -6.16
CA THR A 112 1.31 -13.72 -5.90
C THR A 112 0.53 -13.86 -7.21
N ILE A 113 0.93 -13.14 -8.26
CA ILE A 113 0.33 -13.25 -9.61
C ILE A 113 0.49 -14.67 -10.14
N ARG A 114 1.69 -15.27 -10.07
CA ARG A 114 1.92 -16.64 -10.52
C ARG A 114 1.04 -17.65 -9.77
N LEU A 115 0.93 -17.49 -8.45
CA LEU A 115 0.13 -18.37 -7.59
C LEU A 115 -1.35 -18.28 -7.93
N LEU A 116 -1.92 -17.08 -7.96
CA LEU A 116 -3.33 -16.83 -8.28
C LEU A 116 -3.68 -17.34 -9.68
N ARG A 117 -2.83 -17.07 -10.68
CA ARG A 117 -3.07 -17.54 -12.06
C ARG A 117 -3.11 -19.06 -12.14
N ARG A 118 -2.18 -19.75 -11.45
CA ARG A 118 -2.14 -21.22 -11.39
C ARG A 118 -3.34 -21.82 -10.65
N ALA A 119 -3.95 -21.06 -9.75
CA ALA A 119 -5.18 -21.44 -9.07
C ALA A 119 -6.44 -21.23 -9.94
N GLY A 120 -6.30 -20.68 -11.16
CA GLY A 120 -7.43 -20.38 -12.05
C GLY A 120 -7.99 -18.98 -11.89
N CYS A 121 -7.30 -18.06 -11.21
CA CYS A 121 -7.75 -16.68 -11.07
C CYS A 121 -7.31 -15.81 -12.26
N GLU A 122 -8.24 -15.04 -12.81
CA GLU A 122 -7.94 -13.85 -13.61
C GLU A 122 -7.47 -12.74 -12.65
N VAL A 123 -6.27 -12.23 -12.85
CA VAL A 123 -5.66 -11.25 -11.94
C VAL A 123 -5.66 -9.87 -12.59
N VAL A 124 -6.29 -8.90 -11.94
CA VAL A 124 -6.40 -7.53 -12.40
C VAL A 124 -5.48 -6.64 -11.59
N ILE A 125 -4.64 -5.86 -12.27
CA ILE A 125 -3.89 -4.75 -11.67
C ILE A 125 -4.61 -3.46 -12.06
N PRO A 126 -5.34 -2.80 -11.14
CA PRO A 126 -6.13 -1.62 -11.49
C PRO A 126 -5.26 -0.43 -11.91
N LYS A 127 -5.81 0.43 -12.76
CA LYS A 127 -5.18 1.71 -13.15
C LYS A 127 -5.09 2.65 -11.94
N ASP A 128 -4.01 3.42 -11.89
CA ASP A 128 -3.75 4.48 -10.90
C ASP A 128 -3.80 4.01 -9.44
N PHE A 129 -3.57 2.72 -9.24
CA PHE A 129 -3.67 2.09 -7.95
C PHE A 129 -2.29 1.80 -7.35
N GLY A 130 -2.01 2.29 -6.14
CA GLY A 130 -0.68 2.16 -5.56
C GLY A 130 -0.59 2.29 -4.05
N CYS A 131 -1.31 3.22 -3.42
CA CYS A 131 -1.30 3.39 -1.96
C CYS A 131 -2.71 3.26 -1.39
N CYS A 132 -2.85 2.56 -0.25
CA CYS A 132 -4.11 2.38 0.46
C CYS A 132 -4.43 3.50 1.47
N GLY A 133 -3.50 4.43 1.70
CA GLY A 133 -3.63 5.52 2.69
C GLY A 133 -3.12 5.19 4.10
N ALA A 134 -2.79 3.92 4.40
CA ALA A 134 -2.36 3.47 5.74
C ALA A 134 -1.22 4.31 6.34
N MET A 135 -0.21 4.64 5.53
CA MET A 135 0.99 5.35 5.99
C MET A 135 0.66 6.73 6.59
N THR A 136 -0.15 7.54 5.91
CA THR A 136 -0.51 8.88 6.38
C THR A 136 -1.52 8.84 7.52
N LEU A 137 -2.44 7.86 7.52
CA LEU A 137 -3.35 7.60 8.63
C LEU A 137 -2.58 7.28 9.92
N HIS A 138 -1.60 6.37 9.87
CA HIS A 138 -0.77 6.04 11.02
C HIS A 138 0.05 7.21 11.57
N MET A 139 0.24 8.25 10.76
CA MET A 139 0.87 9.50 11.16
C MET A 139 -0.14 10.53 11.69
N GLY A 140 -1.43 10.21 11.85
CA GLY A 140 -2.47 11.15 12.25
C GLY A 140 -2.83 12.20 11.19
N ARG A 141 -2.38 11.99 9.93
CA ARG A 141 -2.69 12.89 8.80
C ARG A 141 -3.97 12.42 8.11
N ASP A 142 -5.07 12.48 8.85
CA ASP A 142 -6.35 11.88 8.48
C ASP A 142 -6.86 12.32 7.11
N ALA A 143 -6.83 13.63 6.81
CA ALA A 143 -7.30 14.15 5.54
C ALA A 143 -6.53 13.59 4.34
N GLU A 144 -5.19 13.51 4.42
CA GLU A 144 -4.36 12.94 3.36
C GLU A 144 -4.53 11.42 3.23
N GLY A 145 -4.67 10.73 4.36
CA GLY A 145 -4.98 9.30 4.40
C GLY A 145 -6.31 8.98 3.73
N ARG A 146 -7.36 9.72 4.08
CA ARG A 146 -8.71 9.59 3.50
C ARG A 146 -8.74 9.92 2.02
N ALA A 147 -8.07 11.00 1.59
CA ALA A 147 -7.98 11.33 0.16
C ALA A 147 -7.29 10.23 -0.65
N THR A 148 -6.22 9.65 -0.11
CA THR A 148 -5.52 8.52 -0.73
C THR A 148 -6.41 7.28 -0.79
N ALA A 149 -7.14 6.98 0.29
CA ALA A 149 -8.09 5.87 0.34
C ALA A 149 -9.26 6.05 -0.64
N GLN A 150 -9.78 7.26 -0.83
CA GLN A 150 -10.80 7.56 -1.84
C GLN A 150 -10.31 7.29 -3.27
N SER A 151 -9.07 7.70 -3.59
CA SER A 151 -8.46 7.36 -4.88
C SER A 151 -8.30 5.85 -5.05
N ALA A 152 -7.91 5.14 -3.99
CA ALA A 152 -7.79 3.70 -3.99
C ALA A 152 -9.14 3.00 -4.24
N ILE A 153 -10.20 3.45 -3.55
CA ILE A 153 -11.57 2.97 -3.74
C ILE A 153 -12.02 3.19 -5.18
N ALA A 154 -11.81 4.40 -5.73
CA ALA A 154 -12.23 4.73 -7.08
C ALA A 154 -11.59 3.80 -8.14
N SER A 155 -10.29 3.53 -8.04
CA SER A 155 -9.59 2.60 -8.93
C SER A 155 -10.10 1.16 -8.83
N LEU A 156 -10.34 0.67 -7.61
CA LEU A 156 -10.83 -0.69 -7.39
C LEU A 156 -12.29 -0.86 -7.85
N ILE A 157 -13.13 0.15 -7.61
CA ILE A 157 -14.52 0.15 -8.06
C ILE A 157 -14.61 0.26 -9.58
N ALA A 158 -13.73 1.03 -10.22
CA ALA A 158 -13.66 1.03 -11.68
C ALA A 158 -13.36 -0.39 -12.21
N ALA A 159 -12.45 -1.13 -11.56
CA ALA A 159 -12.17 -2.52 -11.93
C ALA A 159 -13.33 -3.49 -11.64
N ASP A 160 -14.08 -3.31 -10.54
CA ASP A 160 -15.27 -4.09 -10.18
C ASP A 160 -16.46 -3.82 -11.11
N ARG A 161 -16.62 -2.58 -11.58
CA ARG A 161 -17.68 -2.18 -12.52
C ARG A 161 -17.43 -2.64 -13.95
N ASP A 162 -16.16 -2.68 -14.38
CA ASP A 162 -15.76 -3.21 -15.69
C ASP A 162 -16.10 -4.70 -15.81
N SER A 163 -15.82 -5.47 -14.76
CA SER A 163 -16.28 -6.85 -14.60
C SER A 163 -16.24 -7.22 -13.11
N PRO A 164 -17.30 -7.81 -12.53
CA PRO A 164 -17.37 -8.04 -11.09
C PRO A 164 -16.15 -8.77 -10.55
N LEU A 165 -15.60 -8.26 -9.44
CA LEU A 165 -14.52 -8.90 -8.70
C LEU A 165 -15.10 -9.85 -7.65
N ASP A 166 -14.46 -11.00 -7.53
CA ASP A 166 -14.70 -11.96 -6.45
C ASP A 166 -13.92 -11.58 -5.18
N ALA A 167 -12.73 -10.98 -5.34
CA ALA A 167 -11.92 -10.52 -4.23
C ALA A 167 -10.96 -9.38 -4.62
N VAL A 168 -10.57 -8.60 -3.62
CA VAL A 168 -9.41 -7.69 -3.65
C VAL A 168 -8.32 -8.34 -2.78
N ILE A 169 -7.29 -8.87 -3.43
CA ILE A 169 -6.23 -9.65 -2.79
C ILE A 169 -5.16 -8.72 -2.24
N ILE A 170 -4.87 -8.91 -0.96
CA ILE A 170 -3.86 -8.17 -0.21
C ILE A 170 -2.78 -9.15 0.24
N ASN A 171 -1.54 -8.91 -0.16
CA ASN A 171 -0.37 -9.68 0.27
C ASN A 171 0.53 -8.89 1.25
N THR A 172 0.03 -7.75 1.76
CA THR A 172 0.74 -6.87 2.69
C THR A 172 -0.13 -6.54 3.89
N SER A 173 0.28 -6.96 5.08
CA SER A 173 -0.49 -6.82 6.33
C SER A 173 -0.95 -5.39 6.63
N GLY A 174 -0.08 -4.39 6.42
CA GLY A 174 -0.40 -2.98 6.65
C GLY A 174 -1.47 -2.40 5.71
N CYS A 175 -1.56 -2.88 4.47
CA CYS A 175 -2.65 -2.50 3.57
C CYS A 175 -3.94 -3.25 3.91
N GLY A 176 -3.80 -4.49 4.40
CA GLY A 176 -4.89 -5.40 4.75
C GLY A 176 -5.90 -4.78 5.70
N THR A 177 -5.39 -4.27 6.83
CA THR A 177 -6.22 -3.68 7.88
C THR A 177 -6.92 -2.42 7.40
N THR A 178 -6.23 -1.53 6.69
CA THR A 178 -6.80 -0.26 6.23
C THR A 178 -7.90 -0.45 5.20
N ILE A 179 -7.74 -1.36 4.23
CA ILE A 179 -8.74 -1.55 3.16
C ILE A 179 -9.99 -2.22 3.70
N LYS A 180 -9.82 -3.22 4.59
CA LYS A 180 -10.94 -3.84 5.31
C LYS A 180 -11.72 -2.83 6.17
N ASP A 181 -11.06 -1.75 6.60
CA ASP A 181 -11.68 -0.68 7.38
C ASP A 181 -12.34 0.43 6.53
N TYR A 182 -12.23 0.40 5.20
CA TYR A 182 -12.78 1.45 4.33
C TYR A 182 -14.27 1.73 4.58
N GLY A 183 -15.09 0.70 4.81
CA GLY A 183 -16.51 0.88 5.12
C GLY A 183 -16.77 1.65 6.43
N HIS A 184 -15.91 1.47 7.44
CA HIS A 184 -16.00 2.25 8.67
C HIS A 184 -15.38 3.65 8.49
N MET A 185 -14.30 3.77 7.73
CA MET A 185 -13.69 5.06 7.41
C MET A 185 -14.67 5.98 6.68
N PHE A 186 -15.44 5.46 5.73
CA PHE A 186 -16.39 6.23 4.90
C PHE A 186 -17.83 5.76 5.15
N PRO A 187 -18.42 6.11 6.30
CA PRO A 187 -19.76 5.64 6.63
C PRO A 187 -20.79 6.17 5.62
N GLY A 188 -21.61 5.28 5.09
CA GLY A 188 -22.62 5.59 4.08
C GLY A 188 -22.11 5.60 2.63
N ASP A 189 -20.82 5.40 2.40
CA ASP A 189 -20.26 5.24 1.06
C ASP A 189 -20.39 3.76 0.61
N PRO A 190 -21.25 3.45 -0.38
CA PRO A 190 -21.47 2.08 -0.84
C PRO A 190 -20.25 1.49 -1.56
N ASP A 191 -19.46 2.34 -2.22
CA ASP A 191 -18.26 1.94 -2.94
C ASP A 191 -17.16 1.53 -1.94
N ALA A 192 -16.98 2.30 -0.87
CA ALA A 192 -16.07 1.95 0.23
C ALA A 192 -16.47 0.64 0.92
N ALA A 193 -17.77 0.46 1.21
CA ALA A 193 -18.29 -0.76 1.82
C ALA A 193 -18.11 -1.99 0.91
N ARG A 194 -18.33 -1.83 -0.40
CA ARG A 194 -18.11 -2.88 -1.41
C ARG A 194 -16.65 -3.35 -1.42
N ILE A 195 -15.70 -2.41 -1.49
CA ILE A 195 -14.27 -2.76 -1.50
C ILE A 195 -13.83 -3.40 -0.18
N ALA A 196 -14.27 -2.87 0.96
CA ALA A 196 -13.98 -3.45 2.27
C ALA A 196 -14.46 -4.91 2.38
N LYS A 197 -15.63 -5.23 1.81
CA LYS A 197 -16.18 -6.60 1.81
C LYS A 197 -15.40 -7.56 0.90
N LEU A 198 -14.88 -7.06 -0.23
CA LEU A 198 -14.07 -7.86 -1.16
C LEU A 198 -12.63 -8.09 -0.67
N ALA A 199 -12.15 -7.26 0.25
CA ALA A 199 -10.78 -7.29 0.74
C ALA A 199 -10.45 -8.58 1.48
N LYS A 200 -9.51 -9.36 0.93
CA LYS A 200 -9.03 -10.63 1.50
C LYS A 200 -7.51 -10.61 1.59
N ASP A 201 -6.98 -11.08 2.71
CA ASP A 201 -5.57 -11.48 2.72
C ASP A 201 -5.39 -12.66 1.75
N VAL A 202 -4.23 -12.78 1.12
CA VAL A 202 -3.97 -13.88 0.18
C VAL A 202 -4.17 -15.25 0.83
N THR A 203 -3.82 -15.43 2.11
CA THR A 203 -4.06 -16.72 2.79
C THR A 203 -5.53 -16.92 3.10
N GLU A 204 -6.24 -15.87 3.55
CA GLU A 204 -7.69 -15.91 3.80
C GLU A 204 -8.47 -16.26 2.52
N PHE A 205 -8.01 -15.77 1.36
CA PHE A 205 -8.60 -16.12 0.09
C PHE A 205 -8.44 -17.63 -0.16
N PHE A 206 -7.22 -18.17 -0.08
CA PHE A 206 -6.96 -19.58 -0.35
C PHE A 206 -7.63 -20.56 0.64
N ASP A 207 -7.83 -20.16 1.90
CA ASP A 207 -8.56 -20.98 2.87
C ASP A 207 -10.04 -21.17 2.48
N ALA A 208 -10.59 -20.27 1.66
CA ALA A 208 -11.98 -20.27 1.21
C ALA A 208 -12.17 -20.60 -0.29
N PHE A 209 -11.08 -20.94 -1.01
CA PHE A 209 -11.03 -21.00 -2.48
C PHE A 209 -11.13 -22.41 -3.10
#